data_AF-A0ABD5W3B8-F1
#
_entry.id   AF-A0ABD5W3B8-F1
#
_cell.length_a   1.000
_cell.length_b   1.000
_cell.length_c   1.000
_cell.angle_alpha   90.00
_cell.angle_beta   90.00
_cell.angle_gamma   90.00
#
_symmetry.space_group_name_H-M   'P 1'
#
loop_
_entity.id
_entity.type
_entity.pdbx_description
1 polymer ?
#
loop_
_entity_poly.entity_id
_entity_poly.type
_entity_poly.pdbx_seq_one_letter_code
_entity_poly.pdbx_strand_id
1 'polypeptide(L)'
;MSTTRSDTGDDTAETHESTVRKYLRGHNEVASKASLRAGTDVPAWYINQIASTDTFYTSLNHNGEYVASKHIVGHRSTHDGFWRPKVDDGVAVFHRKEDTKPVLKHLAFTRPSGLTVPEANDLLRRRCYRPLKKLAKQGDVHAADWQDTTVYTHSWSSRRDAQLTQRETDQPTDVTPDDPTEDGYLYRDELVATFLSVAVSQIQSISPERAAALVLRQFEGDSFDALERRLQRNHSFREALDYVEPEDVPDGTSLWRAFDELQPEELRDCLQSMCGELLADHDHAGEFIVIDGTHIAAWANTREEIENGDVEGASWGKHEGSFYGYKVFLVVDAASELPVAITMETGKRNDTVAFEPLIEEFDERYETDNLQAALADAGFDSQDNREFCQEQLDCPLLTAERVIQ
;
A
#
# COMPACT_ATOMS: atom_id res chain seq x y z
N MET A 1 61.88 -22.11 1.72
CA MET A 1 61.22 -22.49 0.45
C MET A 1 59.81 -22.93 0.76
N SER A 2 58.84 -22.03 0.62
CA SER A 2 57.42 -22.30 0.82
C SER A 2 56.66 -21.33 -0.05
N THR A 3 55.97 -21.83 -1.07
CA THR A 3 54.69 -21.36 -1.64
C THR A 3 54.55 -21.84 -3.08
N THR A 4 53.65 -22.80 -3.34
CA THR A 4 52.80 -22.85 -4.56
C THR A 4 51.82 -24.01 -4.42
N ARG A 5 50.65 -23.78 -3.79
CA ARG A 5 49.53 -24.74 -3.86
C ARG A 5 48.17 -24.13 -3.50
N SER A 6 47.99 -22.83 -3.73
CA SER A 6 46.77 -22.08 -3.42
C SER A 6 46.04 -21.60 -4.68
N ASP A 7 46.77 -21.18 -5.72
CA ASP A 7 46.16 -20.39 -6.80
C ASP A 7 45.36 -21.23 -7.83
N THR A 8 45.69 -22.51 -8.01
CA THR A 8 45.06 -23.34 -9.06
C THR A 8 43.62 -23.76 -8.73
N GLY A 9 43.24 -23.78 -7.44
CA GLY A 9 41.92 -24.18 -6.98
C GLY A 9 40.88 -23.06 -7.04
N ASP A 10 41.28 -21.82 -6.79
CA ASP A 10 40.41 -20.65 -6.87
C ASP A 10 40.09 -20.28 -8.33
N ASP A 11 41.10 -20.30 -9.22
CA ASP A 11 40.92 -20.06 -10.66
C ASP A 11 39.90 -21.03 -11.31
N THR A 12 39.87 -22.28 -10.85
CA THR A 12 38.92 -23.29 -11.37
C THR A 12 37.50 -23.09 -10.83
N ALA A 13 37.34 -22.69 -9.57
CA ALA A 13 36.05 -22.40 -8.98
C ALA A 13 35.38 -21.15 -9.61
N GLU A 14 36.14 -20.09 -9.86
CA GLU A 14 35.65 -18.88 -10.56
C GLU A 14 35.24 -19.19 -12.01
N THR A 15 35.97 -20.09 -12.68
CA THR A 15 35.65 -20.56 -14.04
C THR A 15 34.34 -21.36 -14.06
N HIS A 16 34.11 -22.22 -13.07
CA HIS A 16 32.85 -22.97 -12.93
C HIS A 16 31.67 -22.04 -12.64
N GLU A 17 31.85 -21.08 -11.74
CA GLU A 17 30.83 -20.08 -11.40
C GLU A 17 30.37 -19.29 -12.64
N SER A 18 31.33 -18.79 -13.42
CA SER A 18 31.07 -18.04 -14.64
C SER A 18 30.32 -18.87 -15.67
N THR A 19 30.67 -20.16 -15.79
CA THR A 19 30.01 -21.11 -16.68
C THR A 19 28.55 -21.34 -16.27
N VAL A 20 28.28 -21.56 -14.98
CA VAL A 20 26.90 -21.73 -14.48
C VAL A 20 26.09 -20.44 -14.68
N ARG A 21 26.62 -19.26 -14.34
CA ARG A 21 25.91 -17.98 -14.56
C ARG A 21 25.53 -17.79 -16.02
N LYS A 22 26.45 -18.07 -16.95
CA LYS A 22 26.18 -17.96 -18.39
C LYS A 22 25.07 -18.92 -18.83
N TYR A 23 25.06 -20.14 -18.31
CA TYR A 23 24.01 -21.11 -18.60
C TYR A 23 22.65 -20.62 -18.10
N LEU A 24 22.57 -20.13 -16.85
CA LEU A 24 21.31 -19.63 -16.26
C LEU A 24 20.70 -18.48 -17.07
N ARG A 25 21.52 -17.53 -17.54
CA ARG A 25 21.05 -16.41 -18.40
C ARG A 25 20.35 -16.87 -19.68
N GLY A 26 20.77 -18.02 -20.24
CA GLY A 26 20.13 -18.62 -21.40
C GLY A 26 18.84 -19.41 -21.10
N HIS A 27 18.52 -19.62 -19.82
CA HIS A 27 17.43 -20.49 -19.36
C HIS A 27 16.53 -19.76 -18.35
N ASN A 28 16.12 -18.52 -18.67
CA ASN A 28 15.23 -17.72 -17.81
C ASN A 28 15.76 -17.51 -16.37
N GLU A 29 17.07 -17.55 -16.18
CA GLU A 29 17.77 -17.35 -14.90
C GLU A 29 17.57 -18.46 -13.85
N VAL A 30 17.02 -19.61 -14.25
CA VAL A 30 16.85 -20.79 -13.38
C VAL A 30 17.07 -22.09 -14.15
N ALA A 31 17.76 -23.06 -13.56
CA ALA A 31 17.93 -24.37 -14.16
C ALA A 31 17.97 -25.48 -13.11
N SER A 32 17.56 -26.69 -13.49
CA SER A 32 17.77 -27.86 -12.63
C SER A 32 19.26 -28.24 -12.60
N LYS A 33 19.70 -28.87 -11.52
CA LYS A 33 21.03 -29.47 -11.42
C LYS A 33 21.27 -30.52 -12.50
N ALA A 34 20.23 -31.25 -12.92
CA ALA A 34 20.31 -32.20 -14.02
C ALA A 34 20.60 -31.50 -15.36
N SER A 35 19.89 -30.41 -15.65
CA SER A 35 20.10 -29.60 -16.86
C SER A 35 21.50 -28.98 -16.87
N LEU A 36 21.98 -28.49 -15.72
CA LEU A 36 23.34 -27.96 -15.59
C LEU A 36 24.40 -29.04 -15.86
N ARG A 37 24.23 -30.26 -15.35
CA ARG A 37 25.15 -31.39 -15.62
C ARG A 37 25.15 -31.82 -17.08
N ALA A 38 23.99 -31.75 -17.75
CA ALA A 38 23.86 -32.14 -19.16
C ALA A 38 24.34 -31.04 -20.12
N GLY A 39 24.20 -29.78 -19.74
CA GLY A 39 24.43 -28.62 -20.60
C GLY A 39 25.73 -27.85 -20.35
N THR A 40 26.57 -28.28 -19.39
CA THR A 40 27.85 -27.63 -19.07
C THR A 40 28.93 -28.66 -18.77
N ASP A 41 30.20 -28.27 -18.95
CA ASP A 41 31.36 -29.07 -18.56
C ASP A 41 31.70 -28.93 -17.05
N VAL A 42 30.79 -28.34 -16.25
CA VAL A 42 31.01 -28.14 -14.82
C VAL A 42 30.93 -29.47 -14.08
N PRO A 43 31.93 -29.83 -13.26
CA PRO A 43 31.95 -31.10 -12.55
C PRO A 43 30.74 -31.31 -11.63
N ALA A 44 30.23 -32.54 -11.56
CA ALA A 44 29.08 -32.90 -10.74
C ALA A 44 29.26 -32.58 -9.25
N TRP A 45 30.50 -32.66 -8.72
CA TRP A 45 30.78 -32.32 -7.32
C TRP A 45 30.49 -30.84 -7.03
N TYR A 46 30.84 -29.94 -7.95
CA TYR A 46 30.59 -28.50 -7.82
C TYR A 46 29.09 -28.21 -7.87
N ILE A 47 28.38 -28.81 -8.83
CA ILE A 47 26.91 -28.66 -8.96
C ILE A 47 26.19 -29.19 -7.70
N ASN A 48 26.68 -30.28 -7.09
CA ASN A 48 26.11 -30.81 -5.86
C ASN A 48 26.30 -29.86 -4.66
N GLN A 49 27.46 -29.20 -4.58
CA GLN A 49 27.82 -28.27 -3.52
C GLN A 49 27.50 -26.82 -3.87
N ILE A 50 26.75 -26.57 -4.94
CA ILE A 50 26.56 -25.20 -5.44
C ILE A 50 25.87 -24.27 -4.43
N ALA A 51 25.05 -24.84 -3.54
CA ALA A 51 24.40 -24.11 -2.45
C ALA A 51 25.36 -23.60 -1.36
N SER A 52 26.56 -24.18 -1.23
CA SER A 52 27.58 -23.69 -0.30
C SER A 52 28.48 -22.61 -0.91
N THR A 53 28.24 -22.23 -2.17
CA THR A 53 28.93 -21.10 -2.79
C THR A 53 28.18 -19.81 -2.50
N ASP A 54 28.89 -18.68 -2.43
CA ASP A 54 28.24 -17.39 -2.13
C ASP A 54 27.50 -16.78 -3.34
N THR A 55 27.46 -17.50 -4.46
CA THR A 55 26.96 -16.95 -5.73
C THR A 55 25.55 -17.42 -6.10
N PHE A 56 25.13 -18.59 -5.60
CA PHE A 56 23.89 -19.22 -6.03
C PHE A 56 22.95 -19.52 -4.87
N TYR A 57 21.66 -19.49 -5.16
CA TYR A 57 20.63 -20.07 -4.32
C TYR A 57 20.12 -21.36 -4.92
N THR A 58 19.60 -22.22 -4.05
CA THR A 58 18.89 -23.43 -4.45
C THR A 58 17.45 -23.39 -3.96
N SER A 59 16.56 -24.07 -4.70
CA SER A 59 15.13 -24.00 -4.43
C SER A 59 14.74 -24.65 -3.10
N LEU A 60 13.88 -23.96 -2.36
CA LEU A 60 13.38 -24.37 -1.06
C LEU A 60 12.43 -25.57 -1.17
N ASN A 61 11.56 -25.61 -2.17
CA ASN A 61 10.49 -26.60 -2.28
C ASN A 61 10.87 -27.87 -3.04
N HIS A 62 11.94 -27.82 -3.84
CA HIS A 62 12.45 -28.94 -4.62
C HIS A 62 13.75 -29.52 -4.06
N ASN A 63 13.94 -29.45 -2.73
CA ASN A 63 15.12 -29.98 -2.03
C ASN A 63 16.47 -29.51 -2.63
N GLY A 64 16.50 -28.28 -3.16
CA GLY A 64 17.68 -27.69 -3.76
C GLY A 64 18.05 -28.21 -5.16
N GLU A 65 17.11 -28.83 -5.90
CA GLU A 65 17.35 -29.32 -7.26
C GLU A 65 17.41 -28.21 -8.31
N TYR A 66 16.79 -27.05 -8.06
CA TYR A 66 16.87 -25.90 -8.96
C TYR A 66 17.87 -24.89 -8.42
N VAL A 67 18.61 -24.27 -9.34
CA VAL A 67 19.68 -23.31 -9.06
C VAL A 67 19.34 -21.99 -9.72
N ALA A 68 19.60 -20.90 -8.99
CA ALA A 68 19.47 -19.54 -9.48
C ALA A 68 20.61 -18.68 -8.94
N SER A 69 20.93 -17.57 -9.60
CA SER A 69 21.96 -16.65 -9.08
C SER A 69 21.39 -15.81 -7.93
N LYS A 70 22.21 -15.54 -6.90
CA LYS A 70 21.82 -14.63 -5.79
C LYS A 70 21.44 -13.25 -6.31
N HIS A 71 22.09 -12.76 -7.37
CA HIS A 71 21.78 -11.49 -8.01
C HIS A 71 20.34 -11.44 -8.54
N ILE A 72 19.91 -12.47 -9.29
CA ILE A 72 18.55 -12.50 -9.84
C ILE A 72 17.51 -12.68 -8.74
N VAL A 73 17.76 -13.54 -7.75
CA VAL A 73 16.84 -13.65 -6.62
C VAL A 73 16.80 -12.33 -5.85
N GLY A 74 17.92 -11.65 -5.65
CA GLY A 74 17.96 -10.30 -5.09
C GLY A 74 17.07 -9.34 -5.85
N HIS A 75 17.15 -9.30 -7.18
CA HIS A 75 16.45 -8.31 -7.99
C HIS A 75 14.97 -8.64 -8.28
N ARG A 76 14.63 -9.93 -8.41
CA ARG A 76 13.29 -10.41 -8.76
C ARG A 76 12.48 -10.92 -7.58
N SER A 77 13.03 -10.85 -6.36
CA SER A 77 12.26 -11.20 -5.17
C SER A 77 11.18 -10.16 -4.88
N THR A 78 10.04 -10.63 -4.39
CA THR A 78 9.02 -9.80 -3.74
C THR A 78 9.59 -9.10 -2.50
N HIS A 79 8.82 -8.17 -1.92
CA HIS A 79 9.24 -7.47 -0.69
C HIS A 79 9.56 -8.44 0.48
N ASP A 80 8.80 -9.54 0.58
CA ASP A 80 9.01 -10.66 1.52
C ASP A 80 10.25 -11.50 1.19
N GLY A 81 10.97 -11.16 0.13
CA GLY A 81 12.22 -11.79 -0.25
C GLY A 81 12.07 -13.08 -1.05
N PHE A 82 10.90 -13.38 -1.60
CA PHE A 82 10.64 -14.60 -2.40
C PHE A 82 10.72 -14.36 -3.90
N TRP A 83 11.30 -15.29 -4.64
CA TRP A 83 11.21 -15.37 -6.11
C TRP A 83 10.68 -16.74 -6.53
N ARG A 84 9.69 -16.77 -7.44
CA ARG A 84 8.93 -17.99 -7.80
C ARG A 84 8.86 -18.21 -9.32
N PRO A 85 9.97 -18.60 -9.98
CA PRO A 85 9.95 -18.87 -11.41
C PRO A 85 9.22 -20.17 -11.75
N LYS A 86 8.60 -20.21 -12.93
CA LYS A 86 8.08 -21.45 -13.54
C LYS A 86 9.27 -22.33 -13.97
N VAL A 87 9.16 -23.62 -13.71
CA VAL A 87 10.16 -24.66 -14.03
C VAL A 87 9.45 -25.90 -14.58
N ASP A 88 10.22 -26.87 -15.08
CA ASP A 88 9.69 -28.04 -15.82
C ASP A 88 8.63 -28.84 -15.04
N ASP A 89 8.75 -28.92 -13.72
CA ASP A 89 7.85 -29.66 -12.83
C ASP A 89 7.02 -28.74 -11.91
N GLY A 90 6.79 -27.48 -12.33
CA GLY A 90 5.86 -26.56 -11.68
C GLY A 90 6.50 -25.20 -11.37
N VAL A 91 6.60 -24.86 -10.10
CA VAL A 91 7.13 -23.56 -9.64
C VAL A 91 8.22 -23.82 -8.62
N ALA A 92 9.42 -23.31 -8.86
CA ALA A 92 10.50 -23.34 -7.88
C ALA A 92 10.37 -22.13 -6.94
N VAL A 93 10.68 -22.31 -5.66
CA VAL A 93 10.62 -21.23 -4.65
C VAL A 93 12.02 -20.92 -4.16
N PHE A 94 12.45 -19.67 -4.30
CA PHE A 94 13.70 -19.14 -3.78
C PHE A 94 13.42 -18.02 -2.78
N HIS A 95 14.35 -17.79 -1.85
CA HIS A 95 14.26 -16.66 -0.94
C HIS A 95 15.64 -16.06 -0.62
N ARG A 96 15.70 -14.75 -0.42
CA ARG A 96 16.89 -14.00 0.05
C ARG A 96 17.53 -14.48 1.38
N LYS A 97 16.84 -15.33 2.15
CA LYS A 97 17.36 -15.93 3.39
C LYS A 97 17.92 -17.35 3.16
N GLU A 98 17.98 -17.77 1.90
CA GLU A 98 18.61 -18.97 1.35
C GLU A 98 17.95 -20.28 1.82
N ASP A 99 18.02 -20.55 3.12
CA ASP A 99 17.62 -21.81 3.72
C ASP A 99 16.24 -21.72 4.40
N THR A 100 15.57 -22.87 4.49
CA THR A 100 14.23 -22.97 5.07
C THR A 100 14.14 -22.42 6.50
N LYS A 101 15.14 -22.67 7.36
CA LYS A 101 15.10 -22.19 8.75
C LYS A 101 15.25 -20.67 8.87
N PRO A 102 16.29 -20.03 8.29
CA PRO A 102 16.37 -18.58 8.22
C PRO A 102 15.13 -17.91 7.62
N VAL A 103 14.56 -18.49 6.56
CA VAL A 103 13.32 -18.01 5.94
C VAL A 103 12.17 -18.04 6.94
N LEU A 104 11.93 -19.18 7.59
CA LEU A 104 10.82 -19.31 8.54
C LEU A 104 10.99 -18.40 9.77
N LYS A 105 12.21 -18.25 10.27
CA LYS A 105 12.51 -17.29 11.35
C LYS A 105 12.24 -15.86 10.91
N HIS A 106 12.70 -15.50 9.71
CA HIS A 106 12.47 -14.18 9.14
C HIS A 106 10.97 -13.89 9.03
N LEU A 107 10.20 -14.79 8.44
CA LEU A 107 8.75 -14.64 8.28
C LEU A 107 8.00 -14.57 9.62
N ALA A 108 8.37 -15.39 10.60
CA ALA A 108 7.78 -15.32 11.94
C ALA A 108 8.05 -13.96 12.63
N PHE A 109 9.13 -13.27 12.27
CA PHE A 109 9.53 -12.00 12.88
C PHE A 109 8.99 -10.79 12.14
N THR A 110 8.90 -10.86 10.81
CA THR A 110 8.51 -9.70 9.99
C THR A 110 7.02 -9.63 9.71
N ARG A 111 6.29 -10.75 9.81
CA ARG A 111 4.85 -10.75 9.55
C ARG A 111 4.10 -10.09 10.72
N PRO A 112 3.22 -9.12 10.47
CA PRO A 112 2.46 -8.44 11.51
C PRO A 112 1.61 -9.38 12.37
N SER A 113 1.06 -10.47 11.85
CA SER A 113 0.24 -11.44 12.61
C SER A 113 0.99 -12.74 12.98
N GLY A 114 2.32 -12.73 12.88
CA GLY A 114 3.15 -13.94 13.03
C GLY A 114 2.95 -14.92 11.88
N LEU A 115 3.24 -16.20 12.12
CA LEU A 115 3.25 -17.22 11.07
C LEU A 115 2.69 -18.56 11.58
N THR A 116 1.66 -19.09 10.92
CA THR A 116 1.17 -20.44 11.18
C THR A 116 1.81 -21.47 10.26
N VAL A 117 1.60 -22.74 10.59
CA VAL A 117 2.07 -23.86 9.76
C VAL A 117 1.42 -23.88 8.38
N PRO A 118 0.09 -23.70 8.22
CA PRO A 118 -0.52 -23.60 6.89
C PRO A 118 0.06 -22.47 6.06
N GLU A 119 0.12 -21.23 6.58
CA GLU A 119 0.72 -20.09 5.88
C GLU A 119 2.17 -20.36 5.44
N ALA A 120 2.98 -20.95 6.32
CA ALA A 120 4.35 -21.32 5.99
C ALA A 120 4.41 -22.41 4.91
N ASN A 121 3.45 -23.35 4.89
CA ASN A 121 3.40 -24.37 3.86
C ASN A 121 3.08 -23.77 2.49
N ASP A 122 2.15 -22.82 2.44
CA ASP A 122 1.72 -22.17 1.21
C ASP A 122 2.82 -21.28 0.64
N LEU A 123 3.44 -20.46 1.50
CA LEU A 123 4.53 -19.56 1.11
C LEU A 123 5.74 -20.30 0.54
N LEU A 124 6.14 -21.41 1.18
CA LEU A 124 7.31 -22.19 0.78
C LEU A 124 6.94 -23.37 -0.13
N ARG A 125 5.65 -23.59 -0.44
CA ARG A 125 5.13 -24.76 -1.18
C ARG A 125 5.71 -26.10 -0.72
N ARG A 126 5.88 -26.26 0.61
CA ARG A 126 6.42 -27.49 1.24
C ARG A 126 5.97 -27.60 2.68
N ARG A 127 6.05 -28.80 3.27
CA ARG A 127 5.73 -28.99 4.70
C ARG A 127 6.76 -28.32 5.62
N CYS A 128 6.30 -27.37 6.43
CA CYS A 128 7.11 -26.51 7.31
C CYS A 128 6.93 -26.78 8.82
N TYR A 129 6.01 -27.68 9.21
CA TYR A 129 5.74 -28.03 10.62
C TYR A 129 7.01 -28.40 11.41
N ARG A 130 7.83 -29.33 10.89
CA ARG A 130 9.01 -29.83 11.60
C ARG A 130 10.08 -28.73 11.78
N PRO A 131 10.45 -27.96 10.74
CA PRO A 131 11.35 -26.80 10.89
C PRO A 131 10.86 -25.75 11.90
N LEU A 132 9.57 -25.35 11.85
CA LEU A 132 9.01 -24.35 12.77
C LEU A 132 9.05 -24.83 14.22
N LYS A 133 8.59 -26.06 14.47
CA LYS A 133 8.66 -26.67 15.81
C LYS A 133 10.09 -26.75 16.33
N LYS A 134 11.07 -26.97 15.44
CA LYS A 134 12.49 -26.97 15.81
C LYS A 134 12.97 -25.58 16.19
N LEU A 135 12.62 -24.54 15.44
CA LEU A 135 12.95 -23.14 15.79
C LEU A 135 12.36 -22.76 17.16
N ALA A 136 11.09 -23.10 17.41
CA ALA A 136 10.45 -22.82 18.69
C ALA A 136 11.15 -23.53 19.87
N LYS A 137 11.50 -24.82 19.70
CA LYS A 137 12.28 -25.58 20.70
C LYS A 137 13.66 -24.98 20.98
N GLN A 138 14.25 -24.29 20.01
CA GLN A 138 15.54 -23.63 20.14
C GLN A 138 15.44 -22.21 20.71
N GLY A 139 14.22 -21.70 20.95
CA GLY A 139 13.98 -20.32 21.39
C GLY A 139 14.19 -19.28 20.28
N ASP A 140 14.35 -19.71 19.03
CA ASP A 140 14.56 -18.81 17.89
C ASP A 140 13.30 -18.04 17.49
N VAL A 141 12.14 -18.63 17.76
CA VAL A 141 10.80 -18.05 17.61
C VAL A 141 9.97 -18.48 18.82
N HIS A 142 8.90 -17.75 19.13
CA HIS A 142 7.95 -18.17 20.16
C HIS A 142 6.78 -18.91 19.51
N ALA A 143 6.28 -19.96 20.15
CA ALA A 143 5.08 -20.67 19.72
C ALA A 143 3.96 -20.35 20.71
N ALA A 144 2.88 -19.76 20.22
CA ALA A 144 1.68 -19.44 20.97
C ALA A 144 0.51 -20.27 20.42
N ASP A 145 -0.31 -20.81 21.32
CA ASP A 145 -1.56 -21.44 20.93
C ASP A 145 -2.62 -20.35 20.75
N TRP A 146 -3.34 -20.39 19.62
CA TRP A 146 -4.33 -19.39 19.24
C TRP A 146 -5.43 -20.08 18.42
N GLN A 147 -6.69 -20.04 18.90
CA GLN A 147 -7.88 -20.63 18.25
C GLN A 147 -7.59 -21.98 17.54
N ASP A 148 -7.16 -22.99 18.31
CA ASP A 148 -6.85 -24.35 17.83
C ASP A 148 -5.70 -24.48 16.81
N THR A 149 -4.93 -23.41 16.56
CA THR A 149 -3.70 -23.46 15.76
C THR A 149 -2.50 -22.95 16.55
N THR A 150 -1.30 -23.36 16.13
CA THR A 150 -0.05 -22.83 16.70
C THR A 150 0.46 -21.71 15.81
N VAL A 151 0.61 -20.53 16.40
CA VAL A 151 1.19 -19.34 15.79
C VAL A 151 2.63 -19.20 16.23
N TYR A 152 3.54 -19.06 15.26
CA TYR A 152 4.95 -18.79 15.50
C TYR A 152 5.20 -17.29 15.37
N THR A 153 5.65 -16.67 16.45
CA THR A 153 5.84 -15.21 16.57
C THR A 153 7.30 -14.86 16.84
N HIS A 154 7.55 -13.56 16.93
CA HIS A 154 8.78 -13.00 17.42
C HIS A 154 9.15 -13.56 18.81
N SER A 155 10.44 -13.69 19.10
CA SER A 155 10.92 -14.22 20.38
C SER A 155 10.82 -13.20 21.52
N TRP A 156 10.92 -11.90 21.22
CA TRP A 156 10.69 -10.82 22.18
C TRP A 156 9.20 -10.60 22.45
N SER A 157 8.83 -10.50 23.74
CA SER A 157 7.45 -10.38 24.20
C SER A 157 6.70 -9.20 23.60
N SER A 158 7.27 -8.00 23.61
CA SER A 158 6.58 -6.80 23.08
C SER A 158 6.17 -6.92 21.61
N ARG A 159 7.05 -7.50 20.77
CA ARG A 159 6.76 -7.75 19.36
C ARG A 159 5.78 -8.91 19.18
N ARG A 160 5.92 -9.98 19.96
CA ARG A 160 4.96 -11.09 19.97
C ARG A 160 3.56 -10.61 20.31
N ASP A 161 3.42 -9.82 21.37
CA ASP A 161 2.11 -9.41 21.88
C ASP A 161 1.39 -8.55 20.83
N ALA A 162 2.12 -7.61 20.20
CA ALA A 162 1.62 -6.89 19.03
C ALA A 162 1.20 -7.80 17.87
N GLN A 163 1.96 -8.89 17.63
CA GLN A 163 1.62 -9.83 16.57
C GLN A 163 0.38 -10.67 16.86
N LEU A 164 0.15 -11.01 18.12
CA LEU A 164 -1.03 -11.76 18.53
C LEU A 164 -2.28 -10.86 18.48
N THR A 165 -2.16 -9.59 18.89
CA THR A 165 -3.23 -8.60 18.74
C THR A 165 -3.59 -8.38 17.28
N GLN A 166 -2.60 -8.21 16.39
CA GLN A 166 -2.87 -8.07 14.95
C GLN A 166 -3.57 -9.31 14.38
N ARG A 167 -3.20 -10.51 14.84
CA ARG A 167 -3.84 -11.74 14.37
C ARG A 167 -5.30 -11.84 14.79
N GLU A 168 -5.64 -11.32 15.96
CA GLU A 168 -7.01 -11.24 16.44
C GLU A 168 -7.88 -10.37 15.53
N THR A 169 -7.33 -9.27 15.02
CA THR A 169 -8.03 -8.37 14.08
C THR A 169 -8.04 -8.86 12.63
N ASP A 170 -7.15 -9.78 12.24
CA ASP A 170 -7.03 -10.28 10.86
C ASP A 170 -8.11 -11.34 10.48
N GLN A 171 -8.94 -11.80 11.42
CA GLN A 171 -9.95 -12.84 11.20
C GLN A 171 -11.36 -12.28 11.09
N PRO A 172 -12.27 -12.94 10.34
CA PRO A 172 -13.68 -12.60 10.37
C PRO A 172 -14.14 -12.69 11.82
N THR A 173 -14.61 -11.58 12.35
CA THR A 173 -15.20 -11.56 13.68
C THR A 173 -16.55 -12.27 13.53
N ASP A 174 -16.73 -13.42 14.19
CA ASP A 174 -18.04 -14.07 14.39
C ASP A 174 -18.97 -13.21 15.29
N VAL A 175 -18.64 -11.93 15.42
CA VAL A 175 -19.29 -10.94 16.24
C VAL A 175 -20.22 -10.19 15.30
N THR A 176 -21.48 -10.63 15.24
CA THR A 176 -22.55 -9.64 15.02
C THR A 176 -22.33 -8.56 16.06
N PRO A 177 -22.07 -7.30 15.68
CA PRO A 177 -21.90 -6.23 16.65
C PRO A 177 -23.14 -6.19 17.54
N ASP A 178 -22.95 -6.14 18.86
CA ASP A 178 -24.01 -5.62 19.70
C ASP A 178 -24.32 -4.19 19.22
N ASP A 179 -25.60 -3.79 19.26
CA ASP A 179 -26.03 -2.42 18.90
C ASP A 179 -25.03 -1.41 19.48
N PRO A 180 -24.50 -0.48 18.68
CA PRO A 180 -23.41 0.37 19.10
C PRO A 180 -23.80 1.10 20.39
N THR A 181 -23.02 0.88 21.44
CA THR A 181 -23.01 1.76 22.62
C THR A 181 -22.65 3.17 22.16
N GLU A 182 -23.05 4.20 22.93
CA GLU A 182 -22.97 5.65 22.61
C GLU A 182 -21.61 6.15 22.05
N ASP A 183 -20.53 5.37 22.13
CA ASP A 183 -19.28 5.57 21.39
C ASP A 183 -19.28 4.72 20.09
N GLY A 184 -19.75 5.32 18.99
CA GLY A 184 -19.88 4.66 17.68
C GLY A 184 -18.51 4.42 17.00
N TYR A 185 -18.10 3.17 16.87
CA TYR A 185 -16.96 2.77 16.05
C TYR A 185 -17.48 2.24 14.71
N LEU A 186 -16.92 2.75 13.59
CA LEU A 186 -17.19 2.23 12.24
C LEU A 186 -16.13 1.19 11.87
N TYR A 187 -16.54 -0.04 11.56
CA TYR A 187 -15.60 -1.06 11.13
C TYR A 187 -15.09 -0.79 9.70
N ARG A 188 -13.89 -1.28 9.38
CA ARG A 188 -13.26 -1.00 8.08
C ARG A 188 -13.94 -1.71 6.91
N ASP A 189 -14.44 -2.91 7.12
CA ASP A 189 -15.26 -3.66 6.18
C ASP A 189 -16.62 -3.00 5.99
N GLU A 190 -17.25 -2.53 7.06
CA GLU A 190 -18.48 -1.73 6.99
C GLU A 190 -18.30 -0.43 6.21
N LEU A 191 -17.20 0.31 6.45
CA LEU A 191 -16.83 1.49 5.67
C LEU A 191 -16.71 1.17 4.18
N VAL A 192 -16.02 0.07 3.85
CA VAL A 192 -15.78 -0.35 2.46
C VAL A 192 -17.08 -0.79 1.79
N ALA A 193 -17.92 -1.56 2.48
CA ALA A 193 -19.23 -1.98 1.98
C ALA A 193 -20.17 -0.78 1.78
N THR A 194 -20.16 0.17 2.71
CA THR A 194 -20.93 1.42 2.61
C THR A 194 -20.48 2.21 1.39
N PHE A 195 -19.17 2.40 1.22
CA PHE A 195 -18.62 3.07 0.04
C PHE A 195 -19.03 2.35 -1.26
N LEU A 196 -18.97 1.02 -1.29
CA LEU A 196 -19.41 0.23 -2.43
C LEU A 196 -20.89 0.46 -2.77
N SER A 197 -21.73 0.63 -1.75
CA SER A 197 -23.18 0.82 -1.92
C SER A 197 -23.59 2.23 -2.35
N VAL A 198 -22.86 3.27 -1.94
CA VAL A 198 -23.24 4.69 -2.14
C VAL A 198 -22.43 5.34 -3.26
N ALA A 199 -21.12 5.11 -3.29
CA ALA A 199 -20.18 6.01 -3.94
C ALA A 199 -19.72 5.50 -5.33
N VAL A 200 -19.90 4.20 -5.58
CA VAL A 200 -19.35 3.52 -6.75
C VAL A 200 -20.03 3.90 -8.06
N SER A 201 -21.32 4.22 -8.07
CA SER A 201 -22.03 4.48 -9.33
C SER A 201 -21.47 5.68 -10.11
N GLN A 202 -20.72 6.55 -9.44
CA GLN A 202 -20.05 7.71 -10.03
C GLN A 202 -18.66 7.38 -10.59
N ILE A 203 -18.06 6.24 -10.22
CA ILE A 203 -16.74 5.82 -10.66
C ILE A 203 -16.90 4.84 -11.84
N GLN A 204 -16.53 5.27 -13.04
CA GLN A 204 -16.73 4.51 -14.27
C GLN A 204 -15.41 4.02 -14.88
N SER A 205 -14.29 4.66 -14.55
CA SER A 205 -12.95 4.30 -15.02
C SER A 205 -12.49 2.92 -14.55
N ILE A 206 -12.92 2.48 -13.37
CA ILE A 206 -12.52 1.22 -12.74
C ILE A 206 -13.70 0.48 -12.13
N SER A 207 -13.49 -0.79 -11.76
CA SER A 207 -14.55 -1.55 -11.12
C SER A 207 -14.84 -1.05 -9.69
N PRO A 208 -16.09 -1.17 -9.21
CA PRO A 208 -16.51 -0.84 -7.85
C PRO A 208 -15.57 -1.36 -6.76
N GLU A 209 -15.23 -2.63 -6.86
CA GLU A 209 -14.47 -3.39 -5.88
C GLU A 209 -13.02 -2.90 -5.82
N ARG A 210 -12.50 -2.43 -6.97
CA ARG A 210 -11.17 -1.82 -7.04
C ARG A 210 -11.18 -0.41 -6.45
N ALA A 211 -12.19 0.40 -6.74
CA ALA A 211 -12.32 1.72 -6.15
C ALA A 211 -12.38 1.64 -4.62
N ALA A 212 -13.25 0.77 -4.09
CA ALA A 212 -13.41 0.54 -2.66
C ALA A 212 -12.13 -0.02 -2.01
N ALA A 213 -11.41 -0.93 -2.69
CA ALA A 213 -10.09 -1.38 -2.24
C ALA A 213 -9.07 -0.23 -2.14
N LEU A 214 -9.05 0.69 -3.11
CA LEU A 214 -8.16 1.85 -3.11
C LEU A 214 -8.49 2.84 -1.99
N VAL A 215 -9.77 2.99 -1.63
CA VAL A 215 -10.17 3.76 -0.44
C VAL A 215 -9.59 3.12 0.82
N LEU A 216 -9.75 1.81 1.00
CA LEU A 216 -9.16 1.09 2.14
C LEU A 216 -7.64 1.30 2.20
N ARG A 217 -6.96 1.22 1.06
CA ARG A 217 -5.52 1.49 0.97
C ARG A 217 -5.15 2.87 1.50
N GLN A 218 -5.95 3.89 1.20
CA GLN A 218 -5.66 5.27 1.61
C GLN A 218 -5.80 5.48 3.12
N PHE A 219 -6.80 4.85 3.76
CA PHE A 219 -6.93 4.88 5.22
C PHE A 219 -5.79 4.15 5.94
N GLU A 220 -5.27 3.08 5.32
CA GLU A 220 -4.28 2.20 5.94
C GLU A 220 -2.83 2.58 5.61
N GLY A 221 -2.62 3.41 4.57
CA GLY A 221 -1.28 3.78 4.10
C GLY A 221 -0.53 2.62 3.43
N ASP A 222 -1.25 1.61 2.94
CA ASP A 222 -0.67 0.39 2.38
C ASP A 222 0.03 0.65 1.03
N SER A 223 1.09 -0.12 0.75
CA SER A 223 1.52 -0.33 -0.64
C SER A 223 0.49 -1.18 -1.39
N PHE A 224 0.40 -1.09 -2.72
CA PHE A 224 -0.54 -1.92 -3.51
C PHE A 224 -0.36 -3.43 -3.25
N ASP A 225 0.89 -3.86 -3.13
CA ASP A 225 1.31 -5.19 -2.74
C ASP A 225 0.85 -5.58 -1.31
N ALA A 226 0.85 -4.64 -0.38
CA ALA A 226 0.39 -4.86 1.00
C ALA A 226 -1.13 -5.00 1.03
N LEU A 227 -1.83 -4.13 0.29
CA LEU A 227 -3.28 -4.19 0.11
C LEU A 227 -3.70 -5.54 -0.48
N GLU A 228 -3.08 -5.99 -1.60
CA GLU A 228 -3.35 -7.30 -2.21
C GLU A 228 -3.31 -8.41 -1.15
N ARG A 229 -2.23 -8.48 -0.37
CA ARG A 229 -2.05 -9.55 0.64
C ARG A 229 -3.03 -9.43 1.79
N ARG A 230 -3.42 -8.20 2.15
CA ARG A 230 -4.39 -7.96 3.21
C ARG A 230 -5.76 -8.45 2.76
N LEU A 231 -6.19 -8.06 1.56
CA LEU A 231 -7.42 -8.52 0.94
C LEU A 231 -7.42 -10.05 0.79
N GLN A 232 -6.37 -10.67 0.25
CA GLN A 232 -6.28 -12.14 0.12
C GLN A 232 -6.47 -12.90 1.44
N ARG A 233 -6.02 -12.32 2.57
CA ARG A 233 -6.06 -12.99 3.88
C ARG A 233 -7.32 -12.69 4.67
N ASN A 234 -7.84 -11.48 4.59
CA ASN A 234 -8.96 -11.04 5.40
C ASN A 234 -10.26 -11.41 4.68
N HIS A 235 -11.02 -12.33 5.29
CA HIS A 235 -12.29 -12.78 4.74
C HIS A 235 -13.33 -11.66 4.70
N SER A 236 -13.43 -10.83 5.75
CA SER A 236 -14.47 -9.79 5.80
C SER A 236 -14.23 -8.69 4.76
N PHE A 237 -12.97 -8.34 4.48
CA PHE A 237 -12.68 -7.46 3.34
C PHE A 237 -12.99 -8.09 1.99
N ARG A 238 -12.76 -9.40 1.83
CA ARG A 238 -13.13 -10.11 0.60
C ARG A 238 -14.63 -10.14 0.41
N GLU A 239 -15.38 -10.44 1.46
CA GLU A 239 -16.84 -10.44 1.47
C GLU A 239 -17.40 -9.04 1.18
N ALA A 240 -16.87 -7.99 1.83
CA ALA A 240 -17.27 -6.61 1.60
C ALA A 240 -16.97 -6.10 0.17
N LEU A 241 -15.98 -6.70 -0.50
CA LEU A 241 -15.55 -6.34 -1.86
C LEU A 241 -15.99 -7.37 -2.91
N ASP A 242 -16.86 -8.31 -2.56
CA ASP A 242 -17.37 -9.38 -3.44
C ASP A 242 -16.28 -10.25 -4.11
N TYR A 243 -15.15 -10.46 -3.41
CA TYR A 243 -14.11 -11.41 -3.82
C TYR A 243 -14.37 -12.78 -3.18
N VAL A 244 -14.87 -13.74 -3.95
CA VAL A 244 -15.26 -15.07 -3.42
C VAL A 244 -14.05 -15.84 -2.92
N GLU A 245 -13.01 -15.96 -3.75
CA GLU A 245 -11.79 -16.68 -3.45
C GLU A 245 -10.59 -15.73 -3.30
N PRO A 246 -9.53 -16.09 -2.56
CA PRO A 246 -8.32 -15.27 -2.46
C PRO A 246 -7.71 -14.94 -3.83
N GLU A 247 -7.83 -15.85 -4.80
CA GLU A 247 -7.33 -15.68 -6.16
C GLU A 247 -8.11 -14.65 -7.00
N ASP A 248 -9.31 -14.26 -6.56
CA ASP A 248 -10.11 -13.21 -7.22
C ASP A 248 -9.59 -11.80 -6.91
N VAL A 249 -8.80 -11.66 -5.84
CA VAL A 249 -8.18 -10.39 -5.44
C VAL A 249 -7.18 -9.94 -6.51
N PRO A 250 -7.32 -8.72 -7.07
CA PRO A 250 -6.38 -8.20 -8.06
C PRO A 250 -4.96 -8.09 -7.48
N ASP A 251 -3.96 -8.47 -8.27
CA ASP A 251 -2.57 -8.30 -7.86
C ASP A 251 -2.19 -6.82 -7.71
N GLY A 252 -1.12 -6.55 -6.96
CA GLY A 252 -0.65 -5.18 -6.69
C GLY A 252 -0.39 -4.35 -7.95
N THR A 253 -0.03 -4.97 -9.09
CA THR A 253 0.14 -4.26 -10.36
C THR A 253 -1.20 -3.85 -10.96
N SER A 254 -2.20 -4.72 -10.87
CA SER A 254 -3.57 -4.46 -11.31
C SER A 254 -4.23 -3.37 -10.46
N LEU A 255 -4.01 -3.38 -9.14
CA LEU A 255 -4.46 -2.32 -8.24
C LEU A 255 -3.76 -0.98 -8.54
N TRP A 256 -2.46 -1.00 -8.83
CA TRP A 256 -1.74 0.22 -9.25
C TRP A 256 -2.28 0.79 -10.56
N ARG A 257 -2.55 -0.06 -11.56
CA ARG A 257 -3.17 0.38 -12.83
C ARG A 257 -4.55 0.98 -12.61
N ALA A 258 -5.36 0.36 -11.75
CA ALA A 258 -6.67 0.91 -11.40
C ALA A 258 -6.54 2.29 -10.75
N PHE A 259 -5.55 2.49 -9.87
CA PHE A 259 -5.29 3.79 -9.28
C PHE A 259 -4.85 4.84 -10.33
N ASP A 260 -4.05 4.43 -11.32
CA ASP A 260 -3.58 5.29 -12.41
C ASP A 260 -4.70 5.63 -13.42
N GLU A 261 -5.67 4.73 -13.59
CA GLU A 261 -6.85 4.92 -14.45
C GLU A 261 -7.94 5.81 -13.81
N LEU A 262 -7.95 5.91 -12.47
CA LEU A 262 -8.95 6.65 -11.72
C LEU A 262 -8.89 8.15 -12.01
N GLN A 263 -10.00 8.73 -12.46
CA GLN A 263 -10.05 10.16 -12.79
C GLN A 263 -10.40 10.99 -11.54
N PRO A 264 -9.68 12.10 -11.27
CA PRO A 264 -9.99 12.99 -10.15
C PRO A 264 -11.42 13.52 -10.16
N GLU A 265 -11.99 13.78 -11.33
CA GLU A 265 -13.35 14.29 -11.50
C GLU A 265 -14.40 13.28 -10.99
N GLU A 266 -14.21 11.98 -11.25
CA GLU A 266 -15.11 10.93 -10.76
C GLU A 266 -15.11 10.85 -9.21
N LEU A 267 -13.94 11.08 -8.60
CA LEU A 267 -13.83 11.14 -7.14
C LEU A 267 -14.53 12.38 -6.56
N ARG A 268 -14.52 13.51 -7.29
CA ARG A 268 -15.24 14.71 -6.88
C ARG A 268 -16.75 14.49 -6.98
N ASP A 269 -17.24 13.92 -8.07
CA ASP A 269 -18.65 13.61 -8.27
C ASP A 269 -19.16 12.61 -7.21
N CYS A 270 -18.31 11.64 -6.85
CA CYS A 270 -18.52 10.69 -5.77
C CYS A 270 -18.65 11.38 -4.41
N LEU A 271 -17.69 12.26 -4.05
CA LEU A 271 -17.73 13.05 -2.81
C LEU A 271 -19.01 13.88 -2.74
N GLN A 272 -19.37 14.54 -3.84
CA GLN A 272 -20.55 15.39 -3.92
C GLN A 272 -21.85 14.63 -3.73
N SER A 273 -21.97 13.45 -4.36
CA SER A 273 -23.15 12.61 -4.20
C SER A 273 -23.32 12.21 -2.73
N MET A 274 -22.24 11.81 -2.05
CA MET A 274 -22.27 11.47 -0.63
C MET A 274 -22.63 12.68 0.26
N CYS A 275 -22.01 13.85 0.01
CA CYS A 275 -22.31 15.05 0.77
C CYS A 275 -23.74 15.54 0.55
N GLY A 276 -24.24 15.54 -0.69
CA GLY A 276 -25.60 15.96 -1.02
C GLY A 276 -26.68 15.14 -0.33
N GLU A 277 -26.50 13.81 -0.25
CA GLU A 277 -27.42 12.95 0.50
C GLU A 277 -27.43 13.28 1.99
N LEU A 278 -26.26 13.54 2.60
CA LEU A 278 -26.15 13.85 4.02
C LEU A 278 -26.68 15.24 4.36
N LEU A 279 -26.40 16.25 3.53
CA LEU A 279 -26.83 17.63 3.77
C LEU A 279 -28.36 17.75 3.87
N ALA A 280 -29.11 16.93 3.13
CA ALA A 280 -30.57 16.94 3.17
C ALA A 280 -31.15 16.59 4.55
N ASP A 281 -30.38 15.90 5.41
CA ASP A 281 -30.79 15.47 6.75
C ASP A 281 -30.30 16.42 7.86
N HIS A 282 -29.50 17.44 7.53
CA HIS A 282 -28.93 18.38 8.50
C HIS A 282 -29.73 19.70 8.56
N ASP A 283 -30.25 20.01 9.76
CA ASP A 283 -30.82 21.34 10.04
C ASP A 283 -29.75 22.42 9.79
N HIS A 284 -30.13 23.48 9.07
CA HIS A 284 -29.28 24.62 8.69
C HIS A 284 -28.13 24.32 7.70
N ALA A 285 -28.11 23.14 7.08
CA ALA A 285 -27.21 22.88 5.95
C ALA A 285 -27.48 23.87 4.80
N GLY A 286 -26.40 24.40 4.21
CA GLY A 286 -26.45 25.37 3.13
C GLY A 286 -26.67 26.82 3.57
N GLU A 287 -26.72 27.12 4.89
CA GLU A 287 -26.85 28.50 5.38
C GLU A 287 -25.50 29.21 5.52
N PHE A 288 -24.43 28.48 5.87
CA PHE A 288 -23.11 29.05 6.12
C PHE A 288 -22.02 28.15 5.56
N ILE A 289 -21.09 28.75 4.82
CA ILE A 289 -19.90 28.05 4.32
C ILE A 289 -18.62 28.62 4.91
N VAL A 290 -17.63 27.74 5.09
CA VAL A 290 -16.28 28.08 5.51
C VAL A 290 -15.31 27.72 4.40
N ILE A 291 -14.43 28.65 4.06
CA ILE A 291 -13.48 28.55 2.97
C ILE A 291 -12.07 28.61 3.55
N ASP A 292 -11.30 27.55 3.31
CA ASP A 292 -9.93 27.47 3.77
C ASP A 292 -8.99 26.86 2.72
N GLY A 293 -7.72 27.24 2.80
CA GLY A 293 -6.66 26.76 1.93
C GLY A 293 -5.57 26.08 2.75
N THR A 294 -5.31 24.80 2.47
CA THR A 294 -4.17 24.06 3.04
C THR A 294 -3.15 23.71 1.96
N HIS A 295 -2.02 23.12 2.37
CA HIS A 295 -0.98 22.70 1.45
C HIS A 295 -0.63 21.22 1.63
N ILE A 296 -0.37 20.55 0.51
CA ILE A 296 0.12 19.17 0.47
C ILE A 296 1.53 19.21 -0.12
N ALA A 297 2.50 18.79 0.68
CA ALA A 297 3.88 18.66 0.25
C ALA A 297 4.00 17.54 -0.80
N ALA A 298 4.63 17.83 -1.94
CA ALA A 298 4.94 16.78 -2.90
C ALA A 298 6.00 15.81 -2.34
N TRP A 299 5.95 14.55 -2.77
CA TRP A 299 6.92 13.52 -2.37
C TRP A 299 8.38 13.88 -2.65
N ALA A 300 8.61 14.77 -3.64
CA ALA A 300 9.92 15.25 -4.03
C ALA A 300 10.63 16.08 -2.95
N ASN A 301 9.93 16.55 -1.91
CA ASN A 301 10.54 17.28 -0.77
C ASN A 301 11.59 16.47 0.02
N THR A 302 11.78 15.19 -0.31
CA THR A 302 12.87 14.35 0.20
C THR A 302 14.22 14.59 -0.50
N ARG A 303 14.25 15.42 -1.54
CA ARG A 303 15.45 15.71 -2.36
C ARG A 303 16.14 17.01 -1.92
N GLU A 304 17.45 17.09 -2.13
CA GLU A 304 18.25 18.28 -1.80
C GLU A 304 17.99 19.46 -2.75
N GLU A 305 17.65 19.18 -4.01
CA GLU A 305 17.39 20.18 -5.05
C GLU A 305 16.09 19.83 -5.79
N ILE A 306 15.20 20.82 -5.94
CA ILE A 306 13.88 20.66 -6.59
C ILE A 306 13.56 21.92 -7.40
N GLU A 307 13.32 21.75 -8.69
CA GLU A 307 12.90 22.82 -9.60
C GLU A 307 11.37 22.89 -9.74
N ASN A 308 10.86 24.06 -10.16
CA ASN A 308 9.44 24.23 -10.45
C ASN A 308 9.02 23.37 -11.62
N GLY A 309 7.99 22.53 -11.43
CA GLY A 309 7.49 21.62 -12.47
C GLY A 309 8.20 20.25 -12.55
N ASP A 310 9.16 19.96 -11.66
CA ASP A 310 9.78 18.63 -11.53
C ASP A 310 8.76 17.51 -11.25
N VAL A 311 7.69 17.81 -10.52
CA VAL A 311 6.54 16.93 -10.32
C VAL A 311 5.33 17.60 -10.98
N GLU A 312 4.57 16.82 -11.73
CA GLU A 312 3.36 17.29 -12.41
C GLU A 312 2.40 17.98 -11.43
N GLY A 313 1.96 19.18 -11.79
CA GLY A 313 1.10 20.04 -10.97
C GLY A 313 1.75 20.64 -9.72
N ALA A 314 2.99 20.29 -9.36
CA ALA A 314 3.65 20.81 -8.18
C ALA A 314 4.49 22.07 -8.47
N SER A 315 4.54 22.99 -7.51
CA SER A 315 5.42 24.15 -7.57
C SER A 315 5.77 24.68 -6.19
N TRP A 316 6.80 25.53 -6.13
CA TRP A 316 7.15 26.28 -4.94
C TRP A 316 6.07 27.30 -4.59
N GLY A 317 5.53 27.18 -3.39
CA GLY A 317 4.50 28.03 -2.81
C GLY A 317 4.90 28.62 -1.46
N LYS A 318 4.01 29.42 -0.89
CA LYS A 318 4.11 29.92 0.48
C LYS A 318 2.86 29.58 1.28
N HIS A 319 3.05 28.91 2.41
CA HIS A 319 2.06 28.65 3.44
C HIS A 319 2.83 28.29 4.72
N GLU A 320 2.86 29.20 5.70
CA GLU A 320 3.68 29.07 6.93
C GLU A 320 5.19 28.81 6.72
N GLY A 321 5.68 29.13 5.53
CA GLY A 321 7.02 28.80 5.05
C GLY A 321 7.01 28.60 3.55
N SER A 322 8.20 28.39 2.95
CA SER A 322 8.28 27.95 1.56
C SER A 322 8.09 26.43 1.50
N PHE A 323 7.23 25.96 0.60
CA PHE A 323 7.00 24.53 0.39
C PHE A 323 6.95 24.20 -1.10
N TYR A 324 7.32 22.98 -1.50
CA TYR A 324 7.12 22.51 -2.87
C TYR A 324 5.95 21.53 -2.90
N GLY A 325 4.90 21.83 -3.66
CA GLY A 325 3.74 20.94 -3.71
C GLY A 325 2.49 21.58 -4.28
N TYR A 326 1.37 21.27 -3.64
CA TYR A 326 0.02 21.62 -4.06
C TYR A 326 -0.65 22.47 -2.99
N LYS A 327 -1.55 23.36 -3.41
CA LYS A 327 -2.55 23.95 -2.52
C LYS A 327 -3.88 23.25 -2.72
N VAL A 328 -4.57 22.98 -1.63
CA VAL A 328 -5.91 22.43 -1.64
C VAL A 328 -6.82 23.45 -1.00
N PHE A 329 -7.85 23.83 -1.74
CA PHE A 329 -8.87 24.77 -1.30
C PHE A 329 -10.17 24.02 -1.08
N LEU A 330 -10.84 24.30 0.04
CA LEU A 330 -12.02 23.60 0.49
C LEU A 330 -13.14 24.59 0.76
N VAL A 331 -14.37 24.22 0.39
CA VAL A 331 -15.60 24.79 0.93
C VAL A 331 -16.21 23.76 1.86
N VAL A 332 -16.50 24.17 3.09
CA VAL A 332 -17.09 23.32 4.12
C VAL A 332 -18.42 23.92 4.53
N ASP A 333 -19.48 23.11 4.55
CA ASP A 333 -20.75 23.53 5.16
C ASP A 333 -20.59 23.56 6.68
N ALA A 334 -20.92 24.68 7.30
CA ALA A 334 -20.62 24.90 8.72
C ALA A 334 -21.53 24.10 9.66
N ALA A 335 -22.73 23.72 9.23
CA ALA A 335 -23.70 23.01 10.06
C ALA A 335 -23.42 21.49 10.10
N SER A 336 -23.10 20.91 8.94
CA SER A 336 -22.79 19.49 8.78
C SER A 336 -21.31 19.16 8.93
N GLU A 337 -20.42 20.16 8.88
CA GLU A 337 -18.96 20.01 8.84
C GLU A 337 -18.45 19.21 7.63
N LEU A 338 -19.27 19.08 6.57
CA LEU A 338 -18.93 18.31 5.37
C LEU A 338 -18.16 19.16 4.33
N PRO A 339 -17.13 18.60 3.67
CA PRO A 339 -16.44 19.27 2.58
C PRO A 339 -17.28 19.21 1.30
N VAL A 340 -18.02 20.29 1.04
CA VAL A 340 -18.96 20.37 -0.09
C VAL A 340 -18.25 20.65 -1.42
N ALA A 341 -17.13 21.37 -1.42
CA ALA A 341 -16.31 21.55 -2.62
C ALA A 341 -14.81 21.46 -2.33
N ILE A 342 -14.04 20.96 -3.31
CA ILE A 342 -12.60 20.80 -3.21
C ILE A 342 -11.92 21.08 -4.56
N THR A 343 -10.94 21.98 -4.55
CA THR A 343 -10.10 22.25 -5.71
C THR A 343 -8.63 22.12 -5.33
N MET A 344 -7.84 21.49 -6.20
CA MET A 344 -6.39 21.37 -6.04
C MET A 344 -5.66 22.18 -7.11
N GLU A 345 -4.69 22.96 -6.68
CA GLU A 345 -3.93 23.90 -7.50
C GLU A 345 -2.44 23.78 -7.25
N THR A 346 -1.64 24.35 -8.16
CA THR A 346 -0.18 24.37 -7.99
C THR A 346 0.21 25.20 -6.74
N GLY A 347 1.27 24.81 -6.03
CA GLY A 347 1.71 25.49 -4.79
C GLY A 347 1.89 27.02 -4.88
N LYS A 348 2.24 27.56 -6.05
CA LYS A 348 2.40 29.00 -6.31
C LYS A 348 1.08 29.77 -6.42
N ARG A 349 -0.07 29.10 -6.50
CA ARG A 349 -1.38 29.74 -6.64
C ARG A 349 -1.64 30.64 -5.43
N ASN A 350 -2.13 31.85 -5.69
CA ASN A 350 -2.56 32.76 -4.65
C ASN A 350 -4.02 32.44 -4.27
N ASP A 351 -4.31 32.46 -2.97
CA ASP A 351 -5.59 32.07 -2.39
C ASP A 351 -6.70 32.98 -2.92
N THR A 352 -6.43 34.29 -3.07
CA THR A 352 -7.38 35.23 -3.66
C THR A 352 -7.81 34.84 -5.08
N VAL A 353 -6.91 34.29 -5.89
CA VAL A 353 -7.17 33.92 -7.29
C VAL A 353 -7.76 32.50 -7.39
N ALA A 354 -7.66 31.70 -6.33
CA ALA A 354 -8.28 30.38 -6.27
C ALA A 354 -9.76 30.45 -5.81
N PHE A 355 -10.20 31.61 -5.34
CA PHE A 355 -11.54 31.82 -4.80
C PHE A 355 -12.64 31.62 -5.84
N GLU A 356 -12.62 32.39 -6.94
CA GLU A 356 -13.69 32.33 -7.94
C GLU A 356 -13.91 30.91 -8.51
N PRO A 357 -12.86 30.17 -8.97
CA PRO A 357 -13.08 28.82 -9.51
C PRO A 357 -13.65 27.84 -8.48
N LEU A 358 -13.27 27.98 -7.20
CA LEU A 358 -13.79 27.14 -6.12
C LEU A 358 -15.27 27.42 -5.85
N ILE A 359 -15.66 28.69 -5.87
CA ILE A 359 -17.06 29.09 -5.64
C ILE A 359 -17.93 28.75 -6.84
N GLU A 360 -17.44 28.89 -8.08
CA GLU A 360 -18.14 28.40 -9.27
C GLU A 360 -18.35 26.88 -9.18
N GLU A 361 -17.31 26.13 -8.78
CA GLU A 361 -17.42 24.68 -8.59
C GLU A 361 -18.49 24.31 -7.56
N PHE A 362 -18.58 25.08 -6.47
CA PHE A 362 -19.58 24.91 -5.41
C PHE A 362 -20.99 25.28 -5.87
N ASP A 363 -21.18 26.44 -6.49
CA ASP A 363 -22.49 26.96 -6.93
C ASP A 363 -23.10 26.10 -8.05
N GLU A 364 -22.28 25.54 -8.94
CA GLU A 364 -22.75 24.60 -9.96
C GLU A 364 -23.39 23.32 -9.40
N ARG A 365 -23.10 22.99 -8.14
CA ARG A 365 -23.31 21.65 -7.58
C ARG A 365 -24.22 21.61 -6.36
N TYR A 366 -24.40 22.74 -5.69
CA TYR A 366 -25.22 22.84 -4.48
C TYR A 366 -26.23 23.99 -4.61
N GLU A 367 -27.37 23.84 -3.95
CA GLU A 367 -28.35 24.93 -3.86
C GLU A 367 -27.83 26.03 -2.93
N THR A 368 -27.58 27.21 -3.49
CA THR A 368 -26.97 28.36 -2.80
C THR A 368 -27.98 29.41 -2.34
N ASP A 369 -29.27 29.23 -2.67
CA ASP A 369 -30.37 30.18 -2.39
C ASP A 369 -30.55 30.54 -0.91
N ASN A 370 -30.08 29.69 0.01
CA ASN A 370 -30.25 29.87 1.46
C ASN A 370 -28.98 30.39 2.15
N LEU A 371 -27.91 30.70 1.41
CA LEU A 371 -26.66 31.17 2.00
C LEU A 371 -26.85 32.52 2.68
N GLN A 372 -26.40 32.60 3.94
CA GLN A 372 -26.44 33.80 4.75
C GLN A 372 -25.08 34.49 4.84
N ALA A 373 -23.98 33.73 4.80
CA ALA A 373 -22.63 34.25 4.74
C ALA A 373 -21.60 33.18 4.33
N ALA A 374 -20.52 33.64 3.69
CA ALA A 374 -19.30 32.87 3.50
C ALA A 374 -18.22 33.36 4.47
N LEU A 375 -17.57 32.46 5.19
CA LEU A 375 -16.45 32.76 6.09
C LEU A 375 -15.14 32.27 5.46
N ALA A 376 -14.10 33.10 5.46
CA ALA A 376 -12.81 32.70 4.88
C ALA A 376 -11.61 33.20 5.70
N ASP A 377 -10.45 32.57 5.52
CA ASP A 377 -9.19 33.11 6.04
C ASP A 377 -8.83 34.45 5.38
N ALA A 378 -8.00 35.25 6.06
CA ALA A 378 -7.45 36.50 5.55
C ALA A 378 -6.75 36.35 4.20
N GLY A 379 -6.24 35.15 3.87
CA GLY A 379 -5.65 34.87 2.56
C GLY A 379 -6.59 35.11 1.37
N PHE A 380 -7.91 35.04 1.60
CA PHE A 380 -8.94 35.26 0.58
C PHE A 380 -9.48 36.69 0.56
N ASP A 381 -9.03 37.57 1.46
CA ASP A 381 -9.56 38.92 1.59
C ASP A 381 -9.15 39.81 0.40
N SER A 382 -10.08 40.01 -0.53
CA SER A 382 -9.96 40.94 -1.65
C SER A 382 -11.30 41.60 -1.94
N GLN A 383 -11.27 42.81 -2.48
CA GLN A 383 -12.49 43.50 -2.91
C GLN A 383 -13.21 42.71 -4.00
N ASP A 384 -12.45 42.17 -4.96
CA ASP A 384 -12.97 41.37 -6.07
C ASP A 384 -13.71 40.11 -5.55
N ASN A 385 -13.17 39.40 -4.55
CA ASN A 385 -13.81 38.22 -3.97
C ASN A 385 -15.09 38.57 -3.19
N ARG A 386 -15.10 39.72 -2.51
CA ARG A 386 -16.31 40.21 -1.79
C ARG A 386 -17.42 40.57 -2.76
N GLU A 387 -17.08 41.24 -3.86
CA GLU A 387 -18.03 41.56 -4.93
C GLU A 387 -18.54 40.29 -5.61
N PHE A 388 -17.64 39.35 -5.94
CA PHE A 388 -17.98 38.07 -6.54
C PHE A 388 -18.94 37.25 -5.67
N CYS A 389 -18.68 37.13 -4.36
CA CYS A 389 -19.59 36.46 -3.43
C CYS A 389 -20.98 37.10 -3.40
N GLN A 390 -21.04 38.43 -3.39
CA GLN A 390 -22.32 39.14 -3.37
C GLN A 390 -23.09 38.97 -4.68
N GLU A 391 -22.39 38.90 -5.82
CA GLU A 391 -23.01 38.75 -7.14
C GLU A 391 -23.45 37.31 -7.45
N GLN A 392 -22.64 36.31 -7.09
CA GLN A 392 -22.92 34.91 -7.40
C GLN A 392 -23.74 34.19 -6.32
N LEU A 393 -23.42 34.42 -5.04
CA LEU A 393 -24.02 33.67 -3.93
C LEU A 393 -25.06 34.48 -3.11
N ASP A 394 -25.32 35.74 -3.51
CA ASP A 394 -26.18 36.69 -2.78
C ASP A 394 -25.88 36.82 -1.27
N CYS A 395 -24.62 36.61 -0.86
CA CYS A 395 -24.23 36.63 0.55
C CYS A 395 -22.90 37.38 0.79
N PRO A 396 -22.68 37.93 2.01
CA PRO A 396 -21.44 38.59 2.37
C PRO A 396 -20.29 37.60 2.59
N LEU A 397 -19.09 38.00 2.14
CA LEU A 397 -17.82 37.35 2.52
C LEU A 397 -17.25 37.99 3.79
N LEU A 398 -17.08 37.18 4.83
CA LEU A 398 -16.52 37.55 6.13
C LEU A 398 -15.14 36.92 6.32
N THR A 399 -14.10 37.75 6.35
CA THR A 399 -12.73 37.26 6.51
C THR A 399 -12.22 37.48 7.93
N ALA A 400 -11.61 36.45 8.52
CA ALA A 400 -11.01 36.57 9.86
C ALA A 400 -9.70 37.38 9.80
N GLU A 401 -9.60 38.48 10.54
CA GLU A 401 -8.33 39.19 10.70
C GLU A 401 -7.34 38.35 11.52
N ARG A 402 -6.15 38.09 10.98
CA ARG A 402 -5.02 37.57 11.79
C ARG A 402 -4.69 38.58 12.88
N VAL A 403 -5.17 38.34 14.10
CA VAL A 403 -4.66 39.00 15.30
C VAL A 403 -3.25 38.45 15.55
N ILE A 404 -2.25 39.16 15.05
CA ILE A 404 -0.84 38.90 15.36
C ILE A 404 -0.67 39.14 16.87
N GLN A 405 -0.46 38.07 17.65
CA GLN A 405 0.10 38.14 19.01
C GLN A 405 1.60 37.87 18.99
#